data_AF-A0A5B6YLT2-F1
#
_entry.id   AF-A0A5B6YLT2-F1
#
_cell.length_a   1.000
_cell.length_b   1.000
_cell.length_c   1.000
_cell.angle_alpha   90.00
_cell.angle_beta   90.00
_cell.angle_gamma   90.00
#
_symmetry.space_group_name_H-M   'P 1'
#
loop_
_entity.id
_entity.type
_entity.pdbx_description
1 polymer ?
#
loop_
_entity_poly.entity_id
_entity_poly.type
_entity_poly.pdbx_seq_one_letter_code
_entity_poly.pdbx_strand_id
1 'polypeptide(L)'
;MKASRFIFSEINQKFPIMPFTARALEEKRARLGLLECVNHDLLQPYPVLHEKPGDYVAHIKFTVLLMPNGSDRITSHPLQELQPTKTIDDPEIKAWLALGTKTKKKGGGKKKKGKKGDKAEESAEAEPMDATPPNGAASQE
;
A
#
# COMPACT_ATOMS: atom_id res chain seq x y z
N MET A 1 35.42 -19.51 -1.42
CA MET A 1 35.49 -20.62 -2.42
C MET A 1 35.17 -20.17 -3.85
N LYS A 2 35.46 -20.98 -4.90
CA LYS A 2 35.11 -20.65 -6.31
C LYS A 2 33.59 -20.52 -6.54
N ALA A 3 32.80 -21.38 -5.88
CA ALA A 3 31.34 -21.36 -5.98
C ALA A 3 30.73 -20.05 -5.48
N SER A 4 31.21 -19.54 -4.34
CA SER A 4 30.69 -18.34 -3.68
C SER A 4 31.00 -17.07 -4.49
N ARG A 5 32.18 -17.00 -5.12
CA ARG A 5 32.53 -15.92 -6.05
C ARG A 5 31.64 -15.91 -7.30
N PHE A 6 31.34 -17.10 -7.84
CA PHE A 6 30.45 -17.24 -8.99
C PHE A 6 29.03 -16.78 -8.65
N ILE A 7 28.47 -17.27 -7.54
CA ILE A 7 27.13 -16.90 -7.06
C ILE A 7 27.05 -15.41 -6.74
N PHE A 8 28.05 -14.84 -6.07
CA PHE A 8 28.08 -13.41 -5.77
C PHE A 8 28.11 -12.56 -7.05
N SER A 9 28.88 -12.96 -8.06
CA SER A 9 28.90 -12.29 -9.36
C SER A 9 27.55 -12.37 -10.08
N GLU A 10 26.88 -13.52 -10.02
CA GLU A 10 25.56 -13.72 -10.59
C GLU A 10 24.50 -12.86 -9.89
N ILE A 11 24.52 -12.81 -8.56
CA ILE A 11 23.63 -11.96 -7.75
C ILE A 11 23.86 -10.49 -8.11
N ASN A 12 25.10 -10.02 -8.13
CA ASN A 12 25.39 -8.62 -8.43
C ASN A 12 24.96 -8.21 -9.84
N GLN A 13 24.96 -9.16 -10.81
CA GLN A 13 24.51 -8.91 -12.17
C GLN A 13 22.98 -8.92 -12.30
N LYS A 14 22.28 -9.87 -11.66
CA LYS A 14 20.82 -10.02 -11.77
C LYS A 14 20.04 -9.14 -10.77
N PHE A 15 20.57 -8.99 -9.57
CA PHE A 15 19.95 -8.36 -8.40
C PHE A 15 20.97 -7.46 -7.65
N PRO A 16 21.35 -6.29 -8.19
CA PRO A 16 22.47 -5.52 -7.67
C PRO A 16 22.31 -5.10 -6.21
N ILE A 17 21.18 -4.45 -5.90
CA ILE A 17 20.82 -3.99 -4.53
C ILE A 17 19.43 -4.46 -4.11
N MET A 18 18.74 -5.18 -4.99
CA MET A 18 17.34 -5.56 -4.80
C MET A 18 17.26 -6.90 -4.06
N PRO A 19 16.28 -7.07 -3.15
CA PRO A 19 16.02 -8.37 -2.54
C PRO A 19 15.71 -9.42 -3.60
N PHE A 20 16.19 -10.64 -3.39
CA PHE A 20 15.96 -11.76 -4.28
C PHE A 20 15.60 -13.03 -3.50
N THR A 21 15.06 -14.02 -4.20
CA THR A 21 14.78 -15.35 -3.63
C THR A 21 15.86 -16.34 -4.02
N ALA A 22 16.25 -17.23 -3.11
CA ALA A 22 17.22 -18.29 -3.39
C ALA A 22 16.81 -19.19 -4.57
N ARG A 23 15.51 -19.26 -4.89
CA ARG A 23 14.96 -20.00 -6.05
C ARG A 23 15.33 -19.40 -7.40
N ALA A 24 15.73 -18.12 -7.45
CA ALA A 24 16.11 -17.45 -8.68
C ALA A 24 17.58 -17.72 -9.08
N LEU A 25 18.33 -18.45 -8.25
CA LEU A 25 19.73 -18.82 -8.46
C LEU A 25 19.87 -20.27 -8.92
N GLU A 26 20.98 -20.61 -9.58
CA GLU A 26 21.24 -21.97 -10.03
C GLU A 26 21.49 -22.95 -8.88
N GLU A 27 20.63 -23.97 -8.80
CA GLU A 27 20.38 -24.76 -7.58
C GLU A 27 21.56 -25.63 -7.12
N LYS A 28 22.38 -26.14 -8.06
CA LYS A 28 23.42 -27.14 -7.76
C LYS A 28 24.57 -26.62 -6.89
N ARG A 29 24.78 -25.31 -6.82
CA ARG A 29 25.90 -24.69 -6.07
C ARG A 29 25.48 -23.51 -5.19
N ALA A 30 24.23 -23.04 -5.31
CA ALA A 30 23.75 -21.86 -4.59
C ALA A 30 23.78 -22.02 -3.07
N ARG A 31 23.37 -23.17 -2.50
CA ARG A 31 23.24 -23.32 -1.02
C ARG A 31 24.57 -23.11 -0.27
N LEU A 32 25.65 -23.72 -0.74
CA LEU A 32 26.98 -23.57 -0.14
C LEU A 32 27.54 -22.16 -0.35
N GLY A 33 27.33 -21.58 -1.55
CA GLY A 33 27.79 -20.23 -1.87
C GLY A 33 27.06 -19.15 -1.07
N LEU A 34 25.75 -19.30 -0.87
CA LEU A 34 24.92 -18.39 -0.09
C LEU A 34 25.33 -18.37 1.39
N LEU A 35 25.59 -19.55 1.99
CA LEU A 35 26.00 -19.63 3.38
C LEU A 35 27.32 -18.87 3.63
N GLU A 36 28.30 -19.01 2.73
CA GLU A 36 29.55 -18.24 2.81
C GLU A 36 29.30 -16.75 2.66
N CYS A 37 28.44 -16.32 1.73
CA CYS A 37 28.13 -14.91 1.53
C CYS A 37 27.41 -14.27 2.74
N VAL A 38 26.54 -15.03 3.41
CA VAL A 38 25.87 -14.57 4.64
C VAL A 38 26.86 -14.51 5.80
N ASN A 39 27.73 -15.51 5.97
CA ASN A 39 28.72 -15.55 7.05
C ASN A 39 29.77 -14.43 6.97
N HIS A 40 30.01 -13.89 5.76
CA HIS A 40 30.93 -12.78 5.52
C HIS A 40 30.21 -11.43 5.33
N ASP A 41 28.95 -11.31 5.76
CA ASP A 41 28.15 -10.08 5.70
C ASP A 41 28.02 -9.46 4.28
N LEU A 42 28.21 -10.26 3.22
CA LEU A 42 28.00 -9.82 1.84
C LEU A 42 26.51 -9.80 1.47
N LEU A 43 25.70 -10.60 2.15
CA LEU A 43 24.26 -10.71 1.95
C LEU A 43 23.54 -10.64 3.29
N GLN A 44 22.51 -9.81 3.38
CA GLN A 44 21.65 -9.73 4.55
C GLN A 44 20.46 -10.69 4.42
N PRO A 45 20.33 -11.71 5.28
CA PRO A 45 19.21 -12.64 5.24
C PRO A 45 17.95 -11.98 5.78
N TYR A 46 16.81 -12.33 5.19
CA TYR A 46 15.47 -12.01 5.69
C TYR A 46 14.88 -13.28 6.32
N PRO A 47 15.03 -13.48 7.64
CA PRO A 47 14.54 -14.71 8.29
C PRO A 47 13.02 -14.78 8.26
N VAL A 48 12.50 -16.00 8.20
CA VAL A 48 11.07 -16.26 8.32
C VAL A 48 10.71 -16.22 9.81
N LEU A 49 9.85 -15.28 10.18
CA LEU A 49 9.33 -15.13 11.54
C LEU A 49 7.97 -15.82 11.65
N HIS A 50 7.71 -16.45 12.79
CA HIS A 50 6.47 -17.15 13.07
C HIS A 50 5.88 -16.66 14.40
N GLU A 51 4.57 -16.49 14.44
CA GLU A 51 3.82 -16.26 15.67
C GLU A 51 3.43 -17.58 16.36
N LYS A 52 2.85 -17.47 17.55
CA LYS A 52 2.39 -18.64 18.31
C LYS A 52 1.34 -19.44 17.54
N PRO A 53 1.27 -20.77 17.75
CA PRO A 53 0.25 -21.60 17.13
C PRO A 53 -1.16 -21.11 17.50
N GLY A 54 -1.95 -20.77 16.49
CA GLY A 54 -3.33 -20.29 16.66
C GLY A 54 -3.52 -18.77 16.52
N ASP A 55 -2.44 -18.00 16.49
CA ASP A 55 -2.50 -16.54 16.29
C ASP A 55 -2.46 -16.16 14.80
N TYR A 56 -3.05 -15.00 14.47
CA TYR A 56 -3.12 -14.47 13.10
C TYR A 56 -2.26 -13.21 12.94
N VAL A 57 -1.54 -13.11 11.83
CA VAL A 57 -0.71 -11.95 11.48
C VAL A 57 -1.30 -11.22 10.27
N ALA A 58 -1.55 -9.93 10.41
CA ALA A 58 -1.92 -9.05 9.31
C ALA A 58 -0.81 -8.03 9.03
N HIS A 59 -0.37 -7.93 7.77
CA HIS A 59 0.65 -6.97 7.33
C HIS A 59 0.13 -6.19 6.12
N ILE A 60 -0.06 -4.88 6.29
CA ILE A 60 -0.38 -3.96 5.20
C ILE A 60 0.84 -3.11 4.91
N LYS A 61 1.45 -3.29 3.74
CA LYS A 61 2.61 -2.52 3.30
C LYS A 61 2.22 -1.64 2.12
N PHE A 62 2.57 -0.37 2.20
CA PHE A 62 2.41 0.58 1.10
C PHE A 62 3.59 1.56 1.09
N THR A 63 3.79 2.18 -0.06
CA THR A 63 4.83 3.17 -0.31
C THR A 63 4.21 4.55 -0.42
N VAL A 64 4.85 5.53 0.21
CA VAL A 64 4.39 6.93 0.30
C VAL A 64 5.48 7.84 -0.25
N LEU A 65 5.08 8.82 -1.05
CA LEU A 65 5.88 9.95 -1.47
C LEU A 65 5.60 11.13 -0.55
N LEU A 66 6.63 11.71 0.05
CA LEU A 66 6.52 12.93 0.84
C LEU A 66 6.74 14.13 -0.07
N MET A 67 5.64 14.78 -0.47
CA MET A 67 5.68 15.97 -1.32
C MET A 67 5.40 17.23 -0.49
N PRO A 68 5.83 18.42 -0.94
CA PRO A 68 5.47 19.68 -0.28
C PRO A 68 3.95 19.93 -0.17
N ASN A 69 3.16 19.25 -1.02
CA ASN A 69 1.70 19.32 -1.05
C ASN A 69 1.02 18.25 -0.16
N GLY A 70 1.79 17.47 0.60
CA GLY A 70 1.31 16.40 1.46
C GLY A 70 1.82 15.02 1.06
N SER A 71 1.43 14.02 1.85
CA SER A 71 1.83 12.62 1.65
C SER A 71 0.97 11.96 0.58
N ASP A 72 1.60 11.47 -0.49
CA ASP A 72 0.90 10.74 -1.56
C ASP A 72 1.17 9.24 -1.47
N ARG A 73 0.11 8.44 -1.41
CA ARG A 73 0.20 6.98 -1.37
C ARG A 73 0.19 6.44 -2.80
N ILE A 74 1.28 5.83 -3.23
CA ILE A 74 1.43 5.32 -4.60
C ILE A 74 0.99 3.88 -4.79
N THR A 75 1.12 3.05 -3.76
CA THR A 75 0.70 1.65 -3.78
C THR A 75 -0.46 1.47 -2.81
N SER A 76 -1.51 0.80 -3.27
CA SER A 76 -2.67 0.45 -2.45
C SER A 76 -2.97 -1.03 -2.59
N HIS A 77 -3.45 -1.63 -1.50
CA HIS A 77 -3.98 -2.99 -1.50
C HIS A 77 -5.51 -2.91 -1.42
N PRO A 78 -6.25 -3.82 -2.08
CA PRO A 78 -7.69 -3.94 -1.88
C PRO A 78 -7.96 -4.21 -0.39
N LEU A 79 -8.86 -3.43 0.20
CA LEU A 79 -9.20 -3.60 1.60
C LEU A 79 -10.05 -4.87 1.74
N GLN A 80 -9.66 -5.74 2.66
CA GLN A 80 -10.50 -6.88 3.01
C GLN A 80 -11.70 -6.38 3.81
N GLU A 81 -12.89 -6.81 3.41
CA GLU A 81 -14.10 -6.56 4.20
C GLU A 81 -14.00 -7.33 5.52
N LEU A 82 -13.90 -6.59 6.61
CA LEU A 82 -13.83 -7.12 7.96
C LEU A 82 -15.02 -6.58 8.73
N GLN A 83 -15.66 -7.46 9.50
CA GLN A 83 -16.72 -7.13 10.47
C GLN A 83 -16.07 -7.11 11.86
N PRO A 84 -15.53 -5.96 12.32
CA PRO A 84 -14.85 -5.90 13.61
C PRO A 84 -15.87 -6.05 14.74
N THR A 85 -15.63 -6.99 15.65
CA THR A 85 -16.43 -7.15 16.87
C THR A 85 -16.04 -6.12 17.95
N LYS A 86 -14.84 -5.53 17.83
CA LYS A 86 -14.30 -4.56 18.79
C LYS A 86 -14.06 -3.23 18.09
N THR A 87 -14.64 -2.17 18.62
CA THR A 87 -14.43 -0.80 18.17
C THR A 87 -13.29 -0.13 18.92
N ILE A 88 -12.73 0.92 18.33
CA ILE A 88 -11.75 1.78 19.00
C ILE A 88 -12.57 2.72 19.90
N ASP A 89 -12.26 2.82 21.19
CA ASP A 89 -13.01 3.67 22.14
C ASP A 89 -12.28 4.98 22.50
N ASP A 90 -10.96 5.02 22.30
CA ASP A 90 -10.12 6.17 22.63
C ASP A 90 -10.44 7.41 21.76
N PRO A 91 -10.75 8.57 22.37
CA PRO A 91 -11.09 9.79 21.64
C PRO A 91 -9.92 10.40 20.86
N GLU A 92 -8.67 10.26 21.31
CA GLU A 92 -7.50 10.83 20.64
C GLU A 92 -7.18 10.07 19.35
N ILE A 93 -7.24 8.73 19.40
CA ILE A 93 -7.00 7.87 18.23
C ILE A 93 -8.08 8.11 17.17
N LYS A 94 -9.34 8.28 17.58
CA LYS A 94 -10.44 8.66 16.67
C LYS A 94 -10.17 9.99 16.00
N ALA A 95 -9.66 10.98 16.73
CA ALA A 95 -9.31 12.28 16.16
C ALA A 95 -8.21 12.14 15.10
N TRP A 96 -7.17 11.33 15.32
CA TRP A 96 -6.11 11.11 14.32
C TRP A 96 -6.59 10.35 13.08
N LEU A 97 -7.44 9.35 13.24
CA LEU A 97 -8.00 8.59 12.11
C LEU A 97 -8.91 9.45 11.23
N ALA A 98 -9.55 10.47 11.79
CA ALA A 98 -10.36 11.44 11.05
C ALA A 98 -9.52 12.48 10.28
N LEU A 99 -8.22 12.63 10.59
CA LEU A 99 -7.36 13.58 9.90
C LEU A 99 -7.07 13.11 8.46
N GLY A 100 -7.28 14.02 7.51
CA GLY A 100 -6.94 13.77 6.11
C GLY A 100 -5.42 13.70 5.90
N THR A 101 -4.96 12.67 5.20
CA THR A 101 -3.53 12.45 4.89
C THR A 101 -2.97 13.42 3.83
N LYS A 102 -3.85 14.10 3.08
CA LYS A 102 -3.49 15.16 2.13
C LYS A 102 -4.05 16.50 2.60
N THR A 103 -3.21 17.52 2.68
CA THR A 103 -3.69 18.90 2.85
C THR A 103 -4.38 19.31 1.56
N LYS A 104 -5.71 19.46 1.60
CA LYS A 104 -6.44 20.16 0.53
C LYS A 104 -5.97 21.62 0.54
N LYS A 105 -4.89 21.92 -0.18
CA LYS A 105 -4.53 23.29 -0.53
C LYS A 105 -5.70 23.79 -1.39
N LYS A 106 -6.55 24.66 -0.83
CA LYS A 106 -7.53 25.45 -1.58
C LYS A 106 -6.73 26.22 -2.65
N GLY A 107 -6.70 25.67 -3.87
CA GLY A 107 -6.15 26.36 -5.03
C GLY A 107 -6.99 27.59 -5.30
N GLY A 108 -6.39 28.77 -5.12
CA GLY A 108 -7.00 30.04 -5.45
C GLY A 108 -7.18 30.18 -6.96
N GLY A 109 -8.31 30.79 -7.36
CA GLY A 109 -8.39 31.55 -8.60
C GLY A 109 -9.49 31.18 -9.60
N LYS A 110 -10.74 31.56 -9.31
CA LYS A 110 -11.57 32.24 -10.33
C LYS A 110 -12.58 33.20 -9.67
N LYS A 111 -12.23 34.48 -9.66
CA LYS A 111 -13.13 35.62 -9.35
C LYS A 111 -13.90 35.98 -10.63
N LYS A 112 -15.24 35.97 -10.57
CA LYS A 112 -16.26 36.75 -11.31
C LYS A 112 -17.54 35.89 -11.27
N LYS A 113 -18.70 36.30 -10.76
CA LYS A 113 -19.43 37.58 -10.80
C LYS A 113 -20.58 37.40 -9.77
N GLY A 114 -20.72 38.17 -8.69
CA GLY A 114 -21.43 39.44 -8.67
C GLY A 114 -22.90 39.33 -8.18
N LYS A 115 -23.12 39.63 -6.89
CA LYS A 115 -24.22 40.45 -6.29
C LYS A 115 -25.63 39.84 -5.99
N LYS A 116 -26.08 40.12 -4.74
CA LYS A 116 -27.42 40.01 -4.08
C LYS A 116 -27.89 38.59 -3.73
N GLY A 117 -28.44 38.28 -2.56
CA GLY A 117 -28.79 39.02 -1.35
C GLY A 117 -29.51 38.08 -0.36
N ASP A 118 -29.43 38.41 0.93
CA ASP A 118 -30.27 38.09 2.09
C ASP A 118 -31.04 36.74 2.23
N LYS A 119 -30.83 36.14 3.43
CA LYS A 119 -31.77 35.42 4.32
C LYS A 119 -32.07 33.90 4.19
N ALA A 120 -31.88 33.29 5.36
CA ALA A 120 -32.73 32.34 6.09
C ALA A 120 -32.69 30.82 5.78
N GLU A 121 -32.38 30.11 6.86
CA GLU A 121 -32.95 28.85 7.37
C GLU A 121 -32.73 27.51 6.62
N GLU A 122 -31.93 26.68 7.30
CA GLU A 122 -32.17 25.27 7.62
C GLU A 122 -33.46 24.63 7.08
N SER A 123 -33.32 23.64 6.20
CA SER A 123 -34.26 22.51 6.12
C SER A 123 -33.53 21.28 5.61
N ALA A 124 -33.90 20.15 6.21
CA ALA A 124 -33.45 18.80 5.92
C ALA A 124 -33.96 18.25 4.58
N GLU A 125 -33.55 17.01 4.31
CA GLU A 125 -34.02 16.03 3.31
C GLU A 125 -33.31 15.96 1.95
N ALA A 126 -32.47 14.92 1.87
CA ALA A 126 -32.62 13.73 1.01
C ALA A 126 -32.86 13.89 -0.51
N GLU A 127 -31.88 13.31 -1.25
CA GLU A 127 -32.00 12.60 -2.54
C GLU A 127 -32.39 13.46 -3.79
N PRO A 128 -32.03 13.11 -5.05
CA PRO A 128 -31.98 11.74 -5.56
C PRO A 128 -30.88 11.38 -6.59
N MET A 129 -30.78 10.06 -6.73
CA MET A 129 -30.35 9.26 -7.88
C MET A 129 -30.61 9.89 -9.26
N ASP A 130 -29.68 9.71 -10.20
CA ASP A 130 -30.02 9.63 -11.62
C ASP A 130 -29.35 8.39 -12.23
N ALA A 131 -30.23 7.48 -12.66
CA ALA A 131 -29.93 6.28 -13.42
C ALA A 131 -30.42 6.51 -14.85
N THR A 132 -29.68 6.08 -15.86
CA THR A 132 -30.23 5.77 -17.20
C THR A 132 -29.20 5.00 -18.06
N PRO A 133 -29.62 4.22 -19.09
CA PRO A 133 -29.76 2.75 -18.95
C PRO A 133 -29.20 2.00 -20.20
N PRO A 134 -29.85 0.95 -20.76
CA PRO A 134 -29.30 -0.40 -20.89
C PRO A 134 -28.79 -0.73 -22.31
N ASN A 135 -27.83 -1.65 -22.43
CA ASN A 135 -27.75 -2.47 -23.63
C ASN A 135 -27.06 -3.81 -23.34
N GLY A 136 -27.85 -4.83 -23.00
CA GLY A 136 -27.42 -6.21 -22.90
C GLY A 136 -28.21 -7.03 -23.92
N ALA A 137 -27.60 -7.29 -25.07
CA ALA A 137 -28.07 -8.29 -26.00
C ALA A 137 -27.69 -9.68 -25.47
N ALA A 138 -28.70 -10.49 -25.16
CA ALA A 138 -28.57 -11.92 -24.94
C ALA A 138 -28.74 -12.65 -26.28
N SER A 139 -27.87 -13.61 -26.58
CA SER A 139 -28.15 -14.75 -27.48
C SER A 139 -27.21 -15.89 -27.15
N GLN A 140 -27.79 -17.09 -27.15
CA GLN A 140 -27.31 -18.38 -26.67
C GLN A 140 -26.34 -19.05 -27.66
N GLU A 141 -25.36 -19.79 -27.14
CA GLU A 141 -25.22 -21.26 -27.20
C GLU A 141 -24.03 -21.70 -26.33
#